data_AF-A0A6L3EPZ3-F1
#
_entry.id   AF-A0A6L3EPZ3-F1
#
_cell.length_a   1.000
_cell.length_b   1.000
_cell.length_c   1.000
_cell.angle_alpha   90.00
_cell.angle_beta   90.00
_cell.angle_gamma   90.00
#
_symmetry.space_group_name_H-M   'P 1'
#
loop_
_entity.id
_entity.type
_entity.pdbx_description
1 polymer ?
#
loop_
_entity_poly.entity_id
_entity_poly.type
_entity_poly.pdbx_seq_one_letter_code
_entity_poly.pdbx_strand_id
1 'polypeptide(L)'
;MESDALSDLLTLFRVRASVYLHAHFCGDWAVDVADHKKIPFHVVGAGHCWLHLNGSESPIPLAAGDLVVFPHDMPHSLSELPERPGPLVPRNQPAGAKPTSTSFTTLVCGDFELERRFWNPLLDALPEVIVIPHDDTRNTARLRTLLDVIVFEASVEEPGGKAVIDKLAEAIFIHVIRVHLARDDLKTEGYVAALADRHIGRALQAIHRNPEFKWSVDRIAQIAGQSRSAFTERFHRT
;
A
#
# COMPACT_ATOMS: atom_id res chain seq x y z
N MET A 1 18.10 14.34 -10.45
CA MET A 1 16.78 14.57 -9.84
C MET A 1 17.01 14.98 -8.39
N GLU A 2 16.45 16.09 -7.95
CA GLU A 2 16.47 16.46 -6.52
C GLU A 2 15.51 15.54 -5.75
N SER A 3 15.89 15.16 -4.52
CA SER A 3 15.01 14.36 -3.64
C SER A 3 13.81 15.19 -3.22
N ASP A 4 12.60 14.63 -3.35
CA ASP A 4 11.35 15.21 -2.85
C ASP A 4 11.02 14.70 -1.44
N ALA A 5 10.03 15.31 -0.81
CA ALA A 5 9.62 14.98 0.56
C ALA A 5 9.23 13.50 0.73
N LEU A 6 8.53 12.91 -0.24
CA LEU A 6 8.13 11.50 -0.19
C LEU A 6 9.37 10.60 -0.30
N SER A 7 10.30 10.93 -1.19
CA SER A 7 11.57 10.23 -1.37
C SER A 7 12.44 10.30 -0.09
N ASP A 8 12.49 11.48 0.54
CA ASP A 8 13.17 11.68 1.83
C ASP A 8 12.52 10.86 2.95
N LEU A 9 11.19 10.83 3.04
CA LEU A 9 10.46 10.00 4.02
C LEU A 9 10.68 8.50 3.80
N LEU A 10 10.56 8.02 2.56
CA LEU A 10 10.76 6.61 2.23
C LEU A 10 12.20 6.17 2.53
N THR A 11 13.18 7.04 2.28
CA THR A 11 14.58 6.82 2.63
C THR A 11 14.78 6.82 4.16
N LEU A 12 14.11 7.72 4.88
CA LEU A 12 14.16 7.80 6.34
C LEU A 12 13.58 6.56 7.01
N PHE A 13 12.44 6.07 6.53
CA PHE A 13 11.74 4.92 7.10
C PHE A 13 12.28 3.58 6.61
N ARG A 14 13.12 3.58 5.57
CA ARG A 14 13.72 2.39 4.95
C ARG A 14 12.69 1.30 4.73
N VAL A 15 11.79 1.55 3.79
CA VAL A 15 10.80 0.56 3.37
C VAL A 15 11.53 -0.68 2.86
N ARG A 16 11.17 -1.83 3.44
CA ARG A 16 11.52 -3.15 2.90
C ARG A 16 10.24 -3.91 2.66
N ALA A 17 10.28 -4.81 1.69
CA ALA A 17 9.20 -5.74 1.46
C ALA A 17 9.71 -7.17 1.53
N SER A 18 8.84 -8.08 1.95
CA SER A 18 9.07 -9.51 1.84
C SER A 18 7.82 -10.19 1.30
N VAL A 19 7.90 -10.70 0.08
CA VAL A 19 6.88 -11.63 -0.44
C VAL A 19 7.21 -13.03 0.04
N TYR A 20 6.25 -13.67 0.69
CA TYR A 20 6.42 -14.98 1.31
C TYR A 20 5.45 -16.03 0.75
N LEU A 21 4.42 -15.62 0.01
CA LEU A 21 3.45 -16.53 -0.57
C LEU A 21 3.17 -16.14 -2.02
N HIS A 22 3.31 -17.09 -2.92
CA HIS A 22 2.62 -17.12 -4.20
C HIS A 22 2.01 -18.50 -4.34
N ALA A 23 0.68 -18.57 -4.29
CA ALA A 23 0.00 -19.84 -4.18
C ALA A 23 -1.37 -19.85 -4.83
N HIS A 24 -1.79 -21.05 -5.22
CA HIS A 24 -3.11 -21.33 -5.75
C HIS A 24 -3.99 -21.92 -4.66
N PHE A 25 -5.28 -21.56 -4.66
CA PHE A 25 -6.28 -22.11 -3.78
C PHE A 25 -7.45 -22.64 -4.60
N CYS A 26 -8.06 -23.75 -4.17
CA CYS A 26 -9.12 -24.46 -4.89
C CYS A 26 -10.16 -24.98 -3.90
N GLY A 27 -11.43 -25.05 -4.33
CA GLY A 27 -12.52 -25.54 -3.49
C GLY A 27 -12.87 -24.55 -2.38
N ASP A 28 -13.26 -25.08 -1.22
CA ASP A 28 -13.49 -24.25 -0.03
C ASP A 28 -12.15 -24.04 0.69
N TRP A 29 -11.77 -22.77 0.86
CA TRP A 29 -10.48 -22.38 1.42
C TRP A 29 -10.58 -21.04 2.14
N ALA A 30 -9.69 -20.86 3.12
CA ALA A 30 -9.46 -19.59 3.78
C ALA A 30 -7.97 -19.33 3.98
N VAL A 31 -7.59 -18.06 3.98
CA VAL A 31 -6.27 -17.57 4.39
C VAL A 31 -6.47 -16.64 5.56
N ASP A 32 -5.89 -16.99 6.71
CA ASP A 32 -5.88 -16.13 7.89
C ASP A 32 -4.56 -15.40 8.00
N VAL A 33 -4.65 -14.08 8.11
CA VAL A 33 -3.50 -13.22 8.31
C VAL A 33 -3.53 -12.72 9.75
N ALA A 34 -2.66 -13.30 10.58
CA ALA A 34 -2.50 -12.91 11.97
C ALA A 34 -1.77 -11.55 12.12
N ASP A 35 -1.82 -10.96 13.31
CA ASP A 35 -1.06 -9.76 13.70
C ASP A 35 0.44 -10.07 13.69
N HIS A 36 1.15 -9.64 12.64
CA HIS A 36 2.58 -9.89 12.46
C HIS A 36 3.43 -8.66 12.83
N LYS A 37 2.81 -7.59 13.33
CA LYS A 37 3.39 -6.26 13.52
C LYS A 37 4.02 -5.67 12.26
N LYS A 38 3.54 -6.06 11.08
CA LYS A 38 4.00 -5.57 9.77
C LYS A 38 2.85 -4.93 8.99
N ILE A 39 3.06 -4.60 7.73
CA ILE A 39 2.02 -4.08 6.84
C ILE A 39 1.70 -5.14 5.80
N PRO A 40 0.71 -6.02 6.03
CA PRO A 40 0.37 -7.05 5.07
C PRO A 40 -0.22 -6.45 3.80
N PHE A 41 0.05 -7.11 2.68
CA PHE A 41 -0.60 -6.84 1.40
C PHE A 41 -0.91 -8.14 0.65
N HIS A 42 -1.93 -8.06 -0.19
CA HIS A 42 -2.38 -9.19 -1.01
C HIS A 42 -2.71 -8.70 -2.41
N VAL A 43 -2.18 -9.40 -3.41
CA VAL A 43 -2.51 -9.22 -4.82
C VAL A 43 -3.25 -10.46 -5.29
N VAL A 44 -4.42 -10.27 -5.89
CA VAL A 44 -5.13 -11.36 -6.56
C VAL A 44 -4.53 -11.53 -7.95
N GLY A 45 -3.75 -12.58 -8.16
CA GLY A 45 -3.12 -12.85 -9.46
C GLY A 45 -4.07 -13.45 -10.50
N ALA A 46 -5.01 -14.27 -10.04
CA ALA A 46 -6.03 -14.92 -10.87
C ALA A 46 -7.24 -15.30 -10.02
N GLY A 47 -8.40 -15.48 -10.66
CA GLY A 47 -9.63 -15.85 -9.98
C GLY A 47 -10.24 -14.68 -9.21
N HIS A 48 -10.88 -15.00 -8.09
CA HIS A 48 -11.58 -14.05 -7.24
C HIS A 48 -11.61 -14.56 -5.79
N CYS A 49 -11.82 -13.68 -4.84
CA CYS A 49 -12.01 -14.05 -3.45
C CYS A 49 -12.78 -12.98 -2.70
N TRP A 50 -13.06 -13.25 -1.44
CA TRP A 50 -13.71 -12.32 -0.54
C TRP A 50 -12.79 -11.96 0.62
N LEU A 51 -12.65 -10.66 0.86
CA LEU A 51 -11.94 -10.12 2.00
C LEU A 51 -12.91 -9.91 3.17
N HIS A 52 -12.59 -10.52 4.29
CA HIS A 52 -13.32 -10.41 5.54
C HIS A 52 -12.53 -9.57 6.53
N LEU A 53 -13.09 -8.44 6.93
CA LEU A 53 -12.52 -7.58 7.95
C LEU A 53 -13.13 -7.89 9.31
N ASN A 54 -12.32 -7.91 10.36
CA ASN A 54 -12.86 -8.12 11.70
C ASN A 54 -13.79 -6.96 12.10
N GLY A 55 -14.99 -7.26 12.58
CA GLY A 55 -16.02 -6.25 12.89
C GLY A 55 -16.88 -5.76 11.71
N SER A 56 -16.62 -6.18 10.46
CA SER A 56 -17.51 -5.93 9.31
C SER A 56 -18.39 -7.15 9.03
N GLU A 57 -19.70 -6.95 8.86
CA GLU A 57 -20.62 -8.02 8.45
C GLU A 57 -20.59 -8.28 6.93
N SER A 58 -20.24 -7.27 6.14
CA SER A 58 -20.18 -7.39 4.68
C SER A 58 -18.73 -7.64 4.23
N PRO A 59 -18.47 -8.74 3.50
CA PRO A 59 -17.17 -8.98 2.89
C PRO A 59 -16.96 -8.06 1.68
N ILE A 60 -15.71 -7.84 1.30
CA ILE A 60 -15.33 -7.06 0.12
C ILE A 60 -14.97 -8.05 -1.00
N PRO A 61 -15.65 -8.03 -2.16
CA PRO A 61 -15.25 -8.87 -3.29
C PRO A 61 -13.95 -8.36 -3.89
N LEU A 62 -13.05 -9.28 -4.21
CA LEU A 62 -11.78 -9.03 -4.89
C LEU A 62 -11.68 -9.90 -6.13
N ALA A 63 -11.13 -9.34 -7.21
CA ALA A 63 -10.91 -10.02 -8.48
C ALA A 63 -9.45 -9.91 -8.92
N ALA A 64 -9.07 -10.71 -9.92
CA ALA A 64 -7.74 -10.67 -10.52
C ALA A 64 -7.30 -9.23 -10.87
N GLY A 65 -6.09 -8.88 -10.40
CA GLY A 65 -5.48 -7.56 -10.52
C GLY A 65 -5.74 -6.63 -9.34
N ASP A 66 -6.62 -6.98 -8.41
CA ASP A 66 -6.89 -6.17 -7.22
C ASP A 66 -5.72 -6.26 -6.22
N LEU A 67 -5.44 -5.13 -5.57
CA LEU A 67 -4.48 -5.02 -4.48
C LEU A 67 -5.20 -4.56 -3.21
N VAL A 68 -4.90 -5.22 -2.09
CA VAL A 68 -5.24 -4.74 -0.75
C VAL A 68 -4.00 -4.58 0.11
N VAL A 69 -3.95 -3.49 0.89
CA VAL A 69 -2.87 -3.18 1.84
C VAL A 69 -3.48 -2.83 3.20
N PHE A 70 -2.82 -3.23 4.28
CA PHE A 70 -3.25 -3.00 5.67
C PHE A 70 -2.20 -2.19 6.45
N PRO A 71 -2.15 -0.85 6.29
CA PRO A 71 -1.15 0.02 6.94
C PRO A 71 -1.00 -0.19 8.45
N HIS A 72 -2.11 -0.54 9.11
CA HIS A 72 -2.21 -0.69 10.57
C HIS A 72 -2.32 -2.16 11.04
N ASP A 73 -1.98 -3.12 10.18
CA ASP A 73 -1.98 -4.56 10.50
C ASP A 73 -3.33 -5.08 11.03
N MET A 74 -4.43 -4.60 10.44
CA MET A 74 -5.77 -5.02 10.83
C MET A 74 -5.94 -6.54 10.57
N PRO A 75 -6.39 -7.33 11.56
CA PRO A 75 -6.70 -8.75 11.36
C PRO A 75 -7.78 -8.95 10.30
N HIS A 76 -7.50 -9.83 9.35
CA HIS A 76 -8.39 -10.11 8.24
C HIS A 76 -8.20 -11.53 7.71
N SER A 77 -9.15 -11.99 6.90
CA SER A 77 -9.06 -13.26 6.20
C SER A 77 -9.54 -13.14 4.76
N LEU A 78 -9.00 -13.98 3.88
CA LEU A 78 -9.45 -14.13 2.49
C LEU A 78 -10.09 -15.51 2.31
N SER A 79 -11.16 -15.62 1.52
CA SER A 79 -11.79 -16.92 1.24
C SER A 79 -12.46 -17.00 -0.13
N GLU A 80 -12.82 -18.21 -0.54
CA GLU A 80 -13.59 -18.45 -1.77
C GLU A 80 -14.99 -17.84 -1.73
N LEU A 81 -15.65 -17.97 -0.57
CA LEU A 81 -17.08 -17.65 -0.42
C LEU A 81 -17.31 -16.32 0.30
N PRO A 82 -18.43 -15.63 0.03
CA PRO A 82 -18.83 -14.41 0.74
C PRO A 82 -19.21 -14.68 2.20
N GLU A 83 -19.61 -15.89 2.55
CA GLU A 83 -19.84 -16.25 3.94
C GLU A 83 -18.51 -16.31 4.71
N ARG A 84 -18.52 -15.85 5.97
CA ARG A 84 -17.34 -15.97 6.84
C ARG A 84 -16.94 -17.45 6.94
N PRO A 85 -15.66 -17.79 6.74
CA PRO A 85 -15.21 -19.18 6.77
C PRO A 85 -15.54 -19.85 8.10
N GLY A 86 -16.25 -20.99 8.04
CA GLY A 86 -16.55 -21.82 9.19
C GLY A 86 -15.30 -22.49 9.79
N PRO A 87 -15.46 -23.22 10.91
CA PRO A 87 -14.35 -23.89 11.60
C PRO A 87 -13.79 -25.09 10.82
N LEU A 88 -14.56 -25.65 9.88
CA LEU A 88 -14.16 -26.81 9.07
C LEU A 88 -13.45 -26.42 7.77
N VAL A 89 -13.42 -25.12 7.42
CA VAL A 89 -12.77 -24.63 6.20
C VAL A 89 -11.25 -24.78 6.35
N PRO A 90 -10.55 -25.45 5.41
CA PRO A 90 -9.09 -25.51 5.42
C PRO A 90 -8.47 -24.11 5.38
N ARG A 91 -7.61 -23.81 6.37
CA ARG A 91 -6.95 -22.51 6.52
C ARG A 91 -5.48 -22.61 6.14
N ASN A 92 -5.00 -21.65 5.35
CA ASN A 92 -3.60 -21.53 4.93
C ASN A 92 -3.04 -22.82 4.28
N GLN A 93 -3.90 -23.53 3.55
CA GLN A 93 -3.56 -24.76 2.83
C GLN A 93 -3.69 -24.52 1.33
N PRO A 94 -2.61 -24.06 0.67
CA PRO A 94 -2.64 -23.88 -0.77
C PRO A 94 -2.79 -25.22 -1.49
N ALA A 95 -3.40 -25.18 -2.67
CA ALA A 95 -3.32 -26.27 -3.64
C ALA A 95 -1.85 -26.50 -4.02
N GLY A 96 -1.52 -27.72 -4.43
CA GLY A 96 -0.18 -28.04 -4.94
C GLY A 96 0.22 -27.17 -6.13
N ALA A 97 1.47 -27.31 -6.60
CA ALA A 97 2.07 -26.46 -7.63
C ALA A 97 1.29 -26.36 -8.97
N LYS A 98 0.29 -27.21 -9.20
CA LYS A 98 -0.68 -27.07 -10.29
C LYS A 98 -2.10 -27.20 -9.75
N PRO A 99 -2.98 -26.21 -9.96
CA PRO A 99 -4.38 -26.35 -9.60
C PRO A 99 -5.00 -27.52 -10.37
N THR A 100 -5.63 -28.43 -9.64
CA THR A 100 -6.36 -29.58 -10.20
C THR A 100 -7.80 -29.23 -10.56
N SER A 101 -8.28 -28.06 -10.11
CA SER A 101 -9.60 -27.49 -10.37
C SER A 101 -9.54 -26.49 -11.53
N THR A 102 -10.62 -26.40 -12.30
CA THR A 102 -10.80 -25.35 -13.32
C THR A 102 -11.11 -23.99 -12.71
N SER A 103 -11.63 -23.96 -11.48
CA SER A 103 -11.80 -22.74 -10.68
C SER A 103 -10.76 -22.70 -9.58
N PHE A 104 -9.90 -21.69 -9.61
CA PHE A 104 -8.86 -21.46 -8.61
C PHE A 104 -8.60 -19.98 -8.43
N THR A 105 -8.02 -19.63 -7.28
CA THR A 105 -7.59 -18.27 -6.96
C THR A 105 -6.09 -18.26 -6.69
N THR A 106 -5.38 -17.35 -7.34
CA THR A 106 -3.95 -17.14 -7.11
C THR A 106 -3.76 -15.91 -6.25
N LEU A 107 -3.00 -16.04 -5.17
CA LEU A 107 -2.64 -14.93 -4.31
C LEU A 107 -1.12 -14.74 -4.28
N VAL A 108 -0.67 -13.50 -4.39
CA VAL A 108 0.66 -13.07 -3.97
C VAL A 108 0.50 -12.31 -2.67
N CYS A 109 1.08 -12.83 -1.59
CA CYS A 109 1.02 -12.21 -0.26
C CYS A 109 2.42 -11.86 0.21
N GLY A 110 2.51 -10.69 0.84
CA GLY A 110 3.73 -10.22 1.43
C GLY A 110 3.47 -9.22 2.53
N ASP A 111 4.55 -8.71 3.07
CA ASP A 111 4.52 -7.67 4.09
C ASP A 111 5.50 -6.54 3.74
N PHE A 112 5.17 -5.32 4.16
CA PHE A 112 6.12 -4.23 4.24
C PHE A 112 6.60 -4.04 5.68
N GLU A 113 7.88 -3.72 5.82
CA GLU A 113 8.53 -3.37 7.06
C GLU A 113 9.10 -1.95 6.96
N LEU A 114 8.94 -1.19 8.03
CA LEU A 114 9.49 0.16 8.20
C LEU A 114 10.37 0.12 9.46
N GLU A 115 11.65 0.49 9.34
CA GLU A 115 12.61 0.41 10.45
C GLU A 115 12.23 1.31 11.65
N ARG A 116 11.32 2.28 11.46
CA ARG A 116 10.81 3.18 12.52
C ARG A 116 9.28 3.25 12.51
N ARG A 117 8.64 2.22 13.06
CA ARG A 117 7.16 2.14 13.13
C ARG A 117 6.53 3.01 14.22
N PHE A 118 7.25 3.23 15.33
CA PHE A 118 6.80 4.14 16.39
C PHE A 118 6.91 5.58 15.88
N TRP A 119 5.76 6.26 15.72
CA TRP A 119 5.64 7.62 15.18
C TRP A 119 6.00 7.70 13.70
N ASN A 120 5.19 7.04 12.86
CA ASN A 120 5.32 7.16 11.41
C ASN A 120 4.14 7.96 10.84
N PRO A 121 4.31 9.28 10.63
CA PRO A 121 3.29 10.13 10.02
C PRO A 121 2.74 9.58 8.71
N LEU A 122 3.56 8.82 7.95
CA LEU A 122 3.13 8.14 6.74
C LEU A 122 1.99 7.17 7.01
N LEU A 123 2.10 6.34 8.05
CA LEU A 123 1.06 5.38 8.40
C LEU A 123 -0.15 6.06 9.05
N ASP A 124 0.09 7.09 9.87
CA ASP A 124 -0.98 7.85 10.53
C ASP A 124 -1.93 8.51 9.52
N ALA A 125 -1.43 8.86 8.33
CA ALA A 125 -2.23 9.45 7.25
C ALA A 125 -2.95 8.41 6.38
N LEU A 126 -2.68 7.11 6.54
CA LEU A 126 -3.29 6.05 5.75
C LEU A 126 -4.45 5.41 6.54
N PRO A 127 -5.53 5.00 5.86
CA PRO A 127 -6.64 4.28 6.48
C PRO A 127 -6.20 2.88 6.93
N GLU A 128 -7.04 2.22 7.73
CA GLU A 128 -6.82 0.85 8.20
C GLU A 128 -6.68 -0.17 7.06
N VAL A 129 -7.42 0.05 5.97
CA VAL A 129 -7.43 -0.80 4.78
C VAL A 129 -7.43 0.07 3.52
N ILE A 130 -6.55 -0.24 2.58
CA ILE A 130 -6.53 0.36 1.25
C ILE A 130 -6.85 -0.73 0.23
N VAL A 131 -7.99 -0.62 -0.44
CA VAL A 131 -8.36 -1.46 -1.57
C VAL A 131 -8.17 -0.65 -2.86
N ILE A 132 -7.39 -1.20 -3.79
CA ILE A 132 -7.18 -0.66 -5.12
C ILE A 132 -7.70 -1.67 -6.14
N PRO A 133 -8.93 -1.49 -6.63
CA PRO A 133 -9.49 -2.31 -7.67
C PRO A 133 -8.67 -2.22 -8.97
N HIS A 134 -8.56 -3.33 -9.69
CA HIS A 134 -7.91 -3.38 -10.99
C HIS A 134 -8.60 -2.47 -12.01
N ASP A 135 -9.89 -2.16 -11.87
CA ASP A 135 -10.63 -1.31 -12.79
C ASP A 135 -10.55 0.19 -12.45
N ASP A 136 -10.07 0.58 -11.26
CA ASP A 136 -9.89 2.00 -10.87
C ASP A 136 -8.79 2.65 -11.70
N THR A 137 -9.13 3.49 -12.68
CA THR A 137 -8.17 4.09 -13.63
C THR A 137 -7.49 5.36 -13.12
N ARG A 138 -7.84 5.84 -11.93
CA ARG A 138 -7.34 7.12 -11.40
C ARG A 138 -5.91 7.00 -10.90
N ASN A 139 -4.95 7.40 -11.74
CA ASN A 139 -3.51 7.40 -11.42
C ASN A 139 -2.91 6.01 -11.09
N THR A 140 -3.58 4.92 -11.45
CA THR A 140 -3.18 3.54 -11.13
C THR A 140 -2.44 2.81 -12.25
N ALA A 141 -2.37 3.36 -13.47
CA ALA A 141 -1.83 2.64 -14.64
C ALA A 141 -0.43 2.04 -14.39
N ARG A 142 0.47 2.81 -13.76
CA ARG A 142 1.82 2.34 -13.40
C ARG A 142 1.79 1.25 -12.32
N LEU A 143 0.89 1.40 -11.34
CA LEU A 143 0.72 0.40 -10.28
C LEU A 143 0.24 -0.93 -10.88
N ARG A 144 -0.74 -0.90 -11.80
CA ARG A 144 -1.23 -2.11 -12.48
C ARG A 144 -0.10 -2.84 -13.21
N THR A 145 0.73 -2.12 -13.95
CA THR A 145 1.90 -2.74 -14.61
C THR A 145 2.83 -3.42 -13.61
N LEU A 146 3.08 -2.81 -12.43
CA LEU A 146 3.89 -3.45 -11.40
C LEU A 146 3.21 -4.69 -10.80
N LEU A 147 1.88 -4.67 -10.64
CA LEU A 147 1.10 -5.82 -10.17
C LEU A 147 1.15 -6.98 -11.18
N ASP A 148 1.05 -6.69 -12.48
CA ASP A 148 1.19 -7.72 -13.52
C ASP A 148 2.59 -8.34 -13.49
N VAL A 149 3.63 -7.51 -13.33
CA VAL A 149 5.02 -7.97 -13.29
C VAL A 149 5.30 -8.77 -12.01
N ILE A 150 4.83 -8.36 -10.83
CA ILE A 150 5.09 -9.12 -9.60
C ILE A 150 4.37 -10.48 -9.60
N VAL A 151 3.17 -10.55 -10.17
CA VAL A 151 2.44 -11.83 -10.34
C VAL A 151 3.18 -12.74 -11.32
N PHE A 152 3.66 -12.19 -12.43
CA PHE A 152 4.46 -12.96 -13.39
C PHE A 152 5.78 -13.45 -12.77
N GLU A 153 6.54 -12.56 -12.14
CA GLU A 153 7.82 -12.89 -11.51
C GLU A 153 7.65 -13.93 -10.41
N ALA A 154 6.57 -13.86 -9.63
CA ALA A 154 6.26 -14.85 -8.60
C ALA A 154 5.87 -16.24 -9.17
N SER A 155 5.45 -16.30 -10.44
CA SER A 155 5.07 -17.54 -11.12
C SER A 155 6.25 -18.32 -11.73
N VAL A 156 7.44 -17.71 -11.79
CA VAL A 156 8.61 -18.30 -12.42
C VAL A 156 9.74 -18.43 -11.39
N GLU A 157 10.38 -19.60 -11.32
CA GLU A 157 11.58 -19.80 -10.51
C GLU A 157 12.84 -19.49 -11.33
N GLU A 158 13.39 -18.28 -11.16
CA GLU A 158 14.65 -17.87 -11.78
C GLU A 158 15.69 -17.41 -10.74
N PRO A 159 17.01 -17.55 -11.03
CA PRO A 159 18.05 -17.02 -10.17
C PRO A 159 17.87 -15.52 -9.93
N GLY A 160 17.66 -15.14 -8.66
CA GLY A 160 17.45 -13.75 -8.26
C GLY A 160 15.99 -13.31 -8.15
N GLY A 161 15.01 -14.16 -8.50
CA GLY A 161 13.58 -13.80 -8.51
C GLY A 161 13.09 -13.24 -7.17
N LYS A 162 13.50 -13.81 -6.04
CA LYS A 162 13.15 -13.26 -4.71
C LYS A 162 13.59 -11.81 -4.53
N ALA A 163 14.80 -11.45 -4.98
CA ALA A 163 15.31 -10.09 -4.87
C ALA A 163 14.55 -9.13 -5.79
N VAL A 164 14.15 -9.58 -6.98
CA VAL A 164 13.32 -8.80 -7.91
C VAL A 164 11.94 -8.57 -7.32
N ILE A 165 11.27 -9.62 -6.84
CA ILE A 165 9.94 -9.57 -6.23
C ILE A 165 9.90 -8.60 -5.04
N ASP A 166 10.89 -8.68 -4.14
CA ASP A 166 10.93 -7.78 -2.97
C ASP A 166 11.10 -6.31 -3.41
N LYS A 167 11.90 -6.05 -4.46
CA LYS A 167 12.06 -4.68 -4.99
C LYS A 167 10.82 -4.18 -5.74
N LEU A 168 10.12 -5.07 -6.44
CA LEU A 168 8.83 -4.76 -7.05
C LEU A 168 7.80 -4.41 -5.97
N ALA A 169 7.74 -5.18 -4.89
CA ALA A 169 6.85 -4.92 -3.77
C ALA A 169 7.16 -3.57 -3.10
N GLU A 170 8.43 -3.23 -2.85
CA GLU A 170 8.82 -1.89 -2.38
C GLU A 170 8.32 -0.78 -3.32
N ALA A 171 8.49 -0.95 -4.64
CA ALA A 171 7.98 0.01 -5.63
C ALA A 171 6.45 0.10 -5.63
N ILE A 172 5.76 -1.03 -5.50
CA ILE A 172 4.29 -1.09 -5.37
C ILE A 172 3.82 -0.28 -4.17
N PHE A 173 4.47 -0.41 -3.00
CA PHE A 173 4.10 0.37 -1.81
C PHE A 173 4.19 1.88 -2.06
N ILE A 174 5.25 2.35 -2.72
CA ILE A 174 5.41 3.76 -3.10
C ILE A 174 4.26 4.20 -4.02
N HIS A 175 3.86 3.33 -4.95
CA HIS A 175 2.75 3.61 -5.85
C HIS A 175 1.39 3.60 -5.14
N VAL A 176 1.18 2.74 -4.14
CA VAL A 176 -0.01 2.75 -3.27
C VAL A 176 -0.13 4.10 -2.57
N ILE A 177 0.96 4.57 -1.96
CA ILE A 177 1.00 5.88 -1.30
C ILE A 177 0.68 7.00 -2.30
N ARG A 178 1.29 6.97 -3.50
CA ARG A 178 1.02 7.98 -4.55
C ARG A 178 -0.43 7.97 -5.03
N VAL A 179 -1.00 6.80 -5.25
CA VAL A 179 -2.41 6.66 -5.65
C VAL A 179 -3.29 7.23 -4.55
N HIS A 180 -3.03 6.87 -3.29
CA HIS A 180 -3.80 7.35 -2.15
C HIS A 180 -3.73 8.89 -2.03
N LEU A 181 -2.52 9.46 -2.02
CA LEU A 181 -2.33 10.92 -1.89
C LEU A 181 -2.86 11.73 -3.07
N ALA A 182 -3.09 11.10 -4.23
CA ALA A 182 -3.62 11.75 -5.42
C ALA A 182 -5.16 11.71 -5.50
N ARG A 183 -5.86 11.06 -4.56
CA ARG A 183 -7.33 11.05 -4.56
C ARG A 183 -7.87 12.32 -3.89
N ASP A 184 -8.64 13.10 -4.64
CA ASP A 184 -9.22 14.39 -4.22
C ASP A 184 -10.32 14.25 -3.14
N ASP A 185 -10.85 13.05 -2.91
CA ASP A 185 -11.92 12.76 -1.94
C ASP A 185 -11.40 12.61 -0.51
N LEU A 186 -10.10 12.36 -0.35
CA LEU A 186 -9.46 12.39 0.94
C LEU A 186 -9.23 13.85 1.31
N LYS A 187 -10.04 14.34 2.25
CA LYS A 187 -9.59 15.36 3.21
C LYS A 187 -8.40 14.76 3.97
N THR A 188 -7.28 14.62 3.28
CA THR A 188 -6.06 14.08 3.85
C THR A 188 -5.55 15.20 4.72
N GLU A 189 -6.02 15.24 5.96
CA GLU A 189 -5.53 16.16 6.97
C GLU A 189 -4.23 15.59 7.51
N GLY A 190 -3.21 16.44 7.66
CA GLY A 190 -1.99 16.07 8.36
C GLY A 190 -0.73 16.02 7.50
N TYR A 191 0.36 15.66 8.15
CA TYR A 191 1.73 15.94 7.69
C TYR A 191 2.07 15.35 6.31
N VAL A 192 1.52 14.18 5.95
CA VAL A 192 1.82 13.52 4.66
C VAL A 192 1.09 14.18 3.50
N ALA A 193 -0.15 14.64 3.71
CA ALA A 193 -0.87 15.42 2.73
C ALA A 193 -0.15 16.74 2.43
N ALA A 194 0.34 17.39 3.50
CA ALA A 194 1.16 18.57 3.40
C ALA A 194 2.48 18.32 2.65
N LEU A 195 3.09 17.14 2.80
CA LEU A 195 4.28 16.74 2.02
C LEU A 195 3.97 16.35 0.57
N ALA A 196 2.78 15.80 0.30
CA ALA A 196 2.30 15.48 -1.03
C ALA A 196 1.95 16.74 -1.84
N ASP A 197 1.56 17.82 -1.15
CA ASP A 197 1.32 19.10 -1.77
C ASP A 197 2.63 19.71 -2.30
N ARG A 198 2.72 19.92 -3.61
CA ARG A 198 3.94 20.45 -4.26
C ARG A 198 4.45 21.78 -3.70
N HIS A 199 3.60 22.61 -3.10
CA HIS A 199 3.99 23.92 -2.56
C HIS A 199 4.31 23.80 -1.06
N ILE A 200 3.44 23.14 -0.29
CA ILE A 200 3.66 22.94 1.16
C ILE A 200 4.82 21.96 1.41
N GLY A 201 4.96 20.91 0.62
CA GLY A 201 6.04 19.94 0.72
C GLY A 201 7.42 20.56 0.50
N ARG A 202 7.56 21.50 -0.45
CA ARG A 202 8.81 22.27 -0.64
C ARG A 202 9.14 23.12 0.59
N ALA A 203 8.14 23.78 1.15
CA ALA A 203 8.28 24.58 2.36
C ALA A 203 8.72 23.72 3.56
N LEU A 204 8.04 22.60 3.81
CA LEU A 204 8.37 21.67 4.88
C LEU A 204 9.76 21.06 4.69
N GLN A 205 10.12 20.66 3.48
CA GLN A 205 11.44 20.11 3.18
C GLN A 205 12.56 21.12 3.44
N ALA A 206 12.34 22.41 3.10
CA ALA A 206 13.32 23.45 3.38
C ALA A 206 13.54 23.63 4.89
N ILE A 207 12.45 23.63 5.68
CA ILE A 207 12.49 23.70 7.15
C ILE A 207 13.24 22.49 7.72
N HIS A 208 12.92 21.29 7.27
CA HIS A 208 13.55 20.05 7.73
C HIS A 208 15.05 19.97 7.40
N ARG A 209 15.48 20.52 6.27
CA ARG A 209 16.90 20.53 5.88
C ARG A 209 17.75 21.53 6.66
N ASN A 210 17.15 22.60 7.19
CA ASN A 210 17.88 23.63 7.96
C ASN A 210 17.06 24.04 9.20
N PRO A 211 16.89 23.14 10.20
CA PRO A 211 16.08 23.42 11.38
C PRO A 211 16.63 24.60 12.21
N GLU A 212 17.93 24.86 12.17
CA GLU A 212 18.60 25.97 12.83
C GLU A 212 18.37 27.34 12.16
N PHE A 213 17.81 27.35 10.95
CA PHE A 213 17.56 28.59 10.22
C PHE A 213 16.37 29.35 10.85
N LYS A 214 16.48 30.68 10.93
CA LYS A 214 15.37 31.54 11.41
C LYS A 214 14.34 31.73 10.30
N TRP A 215 13.35 30.84 10.28
CA TRP A 215 12.28 30.86 9.30
C TRP A 215 11.29 32.00 9.52
N SER A 216 10.89 32.67 8.43
CA SER A 216 9.75 33.60 8.39
C SER A 216 8.71 33.09 7.41
N VAL A 217 7.44 33.46 7.62
CA VAL A 217 6.33 33.05 6.73
C VAL A 217 6.57 33.55 5.30
N ASP A 218 7.07 34.77 5.12
CA ASP A 218 7.40 35.31 3.79
C ASP A 218 8.45 34.47 3.06
N ARG A 219 9.49 34.03 3.77
CA ARG A 219 10.57 33.22 3.20
C ARG A 219 10.07 31.83 2.80
N ILE A 220 9.27 31.21 3.66
CA ILE A 220 8.68 29.89 3.40
C ILE A 220 7.71 29.97 2.22
N ALA A 221 6.87 31.01 2.15
CA ALA A 221 5.97 31.24 1.02
C ALA A 221 6.72 31.42 -0.32
N GLN A 222 7.86 32.15 -0.31
CA GLN A 222 8.73 32.29 -1.47
C GLN A 222 9.27 30.93 -1.95
N ILE A 223 9.74 30.10 -1.03
CA ILE A 223 10.24 28.74 -1.35
C ILE A 223 9.11 27.86 -1.88
N ALA A 224 7.91 27.98 -1.30
CA ALA A 224 6.71 27.34 -1.78
C ALA A 224 6.22 27.90 -3.13
N GLY A 225 6.81 28.97 -3.68
CA GLY A 225 6.41 29.59 -4.93
C GLY A 225 5.04 30.27 -4.87
N GLN A 226 4.64 30.77 -3.71
CA GLN A 226 3.35 31.40 -3.46
C GLN A 226 3.51 32.78 -2.80
N SER A 227 2.48 33.63 -2.92
CA SER A 227 2.39 34.83 -2.09
C SER A 227 2.15 34.44 -0.63
N ARG A 228 2.50 35.32 0.32
CA ARG A 228 2.31 35.07 1.76
C ARG A 228 0.86 34.69 2.11
N SER A 229 -0.12 35.40 1.54
CA SER A 229 -1.55 35.13 1.78
C SER A 229 -1.98 33.78 1.22
N ALA A 230 -1.62 33.48 -0.04
CA ALA A 230 -1.97 32.22 -0.69
C ALA A 230 -1.30 31.01 0.00
N PHE A 231 -0.07 31.16 0.47
CA PHE A 231 0.62 30.15 1.26
C PHE A 231 -0.08 29.90 2.60
N THR A 232 -0.43 30.97 3.33
CA THR A 232 -1.08 30.86 4.65
C THR A 232 -2.46 30.19 4.53
N GLU A 233 -3.26 30.60 3.55
CA GLU A 233 -4.57 30.00 3.28
C GLU A 233 -4.46 28.51 2.91
N ARG A 234 -3.50 28.16 2.04
CA ARG A 234 -3.25 26.77 1.66
C ARG A 234 -2.74 25.94 2.84
N PHE A 235 -1.78 26.45 3.61
CA PHE A 235 -1.23 25.78 4.79
C PHE A 235 -2.29 25.53 5.87
N HIS A 236 -3.29 26.41 6.03
CA HIS A 236 -4.41 26.17 6.95
C HIS A 236 -5.41 25.12 6.45
N ARG A 237 -5.45 24.86 5.15
CA ARG A 237 -6.39 23.92 4.51
C ARG A 237 -5.81 22.51 4.33
N THR A 238 -4.50 22.37 4.47
CA THR A 238 -3.76 21.12 4.29
C THR A 238 -3.38 20.56 5.66
#